data_AF-A0A4Q3Z744-F1
#
_entry.id   AF-A0A4Q3Z744-F1
#
_cell.length_a   1.000
_cell.length_b   1.000
_cell.length_c   1.000
_cell.angle_alpha   90.00
_cell.angle_beta   90.00
_cell.angle_gamma   90.00
#
_symmetry.space_group_name_H-M   'P 1'
#
loop_
_entity.id
_entity.type
_entity.pdbx_description
1 polymer ?
#
loop_
_entity_poly.entity_id
_entity_poly.type
_entity_poly.pdbx_seq_one_letter_code
_entity_poly.pdbx_strand_id
1 'polypeptide(L)' 'MADADVDALVIPADLQSDLEARDAAAWFAAAAPSYRRNVLRFLKAAKTERTRKKRIALIAEAAAEGRQLPNY' A
#
# COMPACT_ATOMS: atom_id res chain seq x y z
N MET A 1 8.40 -17.78 -7.09
CA MET A 1 8.83 -16.64 -7.90
C MET A 1 8.76 -15.41 -7.02
N ALA A 2 9.90 -14.74 -6.81
CA ALA A 2 9.94 -13.44 -6.16
C ALA A 2 9.08 -12.47 -6.98
N ASP A 3 8.27 -11.68 -6.29
CA ASP A 3 7.28 -10.85 -6.94
C ASP A 3 7.95 -9.52 -7.31
N ALA A 4 8.47 -9.43 -8.53
CA ALA A 4 9.43 -8.40 -8.94
C ALA A 4 8.92 -6.96 -8.68
N ASP A 5 7.63 -6.69 -8.91
CA ASP A 5 7.03 -5.36 -8.65
C ASP A 5 7.03 -5.01 -7.16
N VAL A 6 6.65 -5.97 -6.31
CA VAL A 6 6.66 -5.81 -4.86
C VAL A 6 8.09 -5.62 -4.35
N ASP A 7 9.05 -6.37 -4.89
CA ASP A 7 10.44 -6.27 -4.48
C ASP A 7 11.12 -5.00 -5.02
N ALA A 8 10.65 -4.46 -6.14
CA ALA A 8 11.03 -3.13 -6.65
C ALA A 8 10.26 -1.98 -5.98
N LEU A 9 9.34 -2.28 -5.05
CA LEU A 9 8.49 -1.30 -4.36
C LEU A 9 7.62 -0.47 -5.32
N VAL A 10 7.21 -1.06 -6.44
CA VAL A 10 6.30 -0.43 -7.40
C VAL A 10 4.94 -0.24 -6.75
N ILE A 11 4.50 1.02 -6.66
CA ILE A 11 3.19 1.38 -6.14
C ILE A 11 2.18 1.25 -7.29
N PRO A 12 1.15 0.39 -7.19
CA PRO A 12 0.10 0.29 -8.20
C PRO A 12 -0.65 1.60 -8.36
N ALA A 13 -1.04 1.95 -9.58
CA ALA A 13 -1.70 3.22 -9.89
C ALA A 13 -2.96 3.48 -9.05
N ASP A 14 -3.76 2.45 -8.77
CA ASP A 14 -4.95 2.57 -7.94
C ASP A 14 -4.65 2.83 -6.46
N LEU A 15 -3.55 2.29 -5.93
CA LEU A 15 -3.07 2.67 -4.59
C LEU A 15 -2.50 4.09 -4.59
N GLN A 16 -1.74 4.47 -5.62
CA GLN A 16 -1.17 5.80 -5.76
C GLN A 16 -2.26 6.88 -5.78
N SER A 17 -3.31 6.70 -6.58
CA SER A 17 -4.43 7.65 -6.65
C SER A 17 -5.13 7.85 -5.31
N ASP A 18 -5.36 6.76 -4.55
CA ASP A 18 -6.00 6.86 -3.22
C ASP A 18 -5.09 7.52 -2.17
N LEU A 19 -3.76 7.30 -2.27
CA LEU A 19 -2.78 7.97 -1.42
C LEU A 19 -2.72 9.46 -1.72
N GLU A 20 -2.72 9.86 -2.99
CA GLU A 20 -2.72 11.26 -3.42
C GLU A 20 -4.01 11.97 -3.00
N ALA A 21 -5.17 11.33 -3.16
CA ALA A 21 -6.45 11.87 -2.76
C ALA A 21 -6.57 12.16 -1.26
N ARG A 22 -5.68 11.57 -0.43
CA ARG A 22 -5.66 11.70 1.03
C ARG A 22 -4.40 12.39 1.56
N ASP A 23 -3.58 12.98 0.69
CA ASP A 23 -2.28 13.60 1.04
C ASP A 23 -1.34 12.64 1.81
N ALA A 24 -1.43 11.34 1.50
CA ALA A 24 -0.73 10.27 2.19
C ALA A 24 0.47 9.71 1.40
N ALA A 25 0.61 10.11 0.13
CA ALA A 25 1.63 9.58 -0.78
C ALA A 25 3.06 9.81 -0.25
N ALA A 26 3.34 11.01 0.27
CA ALA A 26 4.65 11.35 0.82
C ALA A 26 4.99 10.49 2.06
N TRP A 27 4.03 10.30 2.96
CA TRP A 27 4.22 9.47 4.15
C TRP A 27 4.48 8.01 3.77
N PHE A 28 3.68 7.46 2.85
CA PHE A 28 3.86 6.07 2.41
C PHE A 28 5.21 5.87 1.71
N ALA A 29 5.64 6.81 0.86
CA ALA A 29 6.95 6.77 0.19
C ALA A 29 8.13 6.84 1.18
N ALA A 30 7.98 7.59 2.27
CA ALA A 30 8.99 7.72 3.33
C ALA A 30 9.05 6.50 4.27
N ALA A 31 8.01 5.66 4.29
CA ALA A 31 7.99 4.48 5.15
C ALA A 31 9.09 3.46 4.81
N ALA A 32 9.48 2.66 5.81
CA ALA A 32 10.55 1.70 5.68
C ALA A 32 10.35 0.76 4.47
N PRO A 33 11.40 0.44 3.68
CA PRO A 33 11.29 -0.47 2.53
C PRO A 33 10.69 -1.84 2.86
N SER A 34 10.96 -2.38 4.06
CA SER A 34 10.38 -3.63 4.54
C SER A 34 8.85 -3.52 4.72
N TYR A 35 8.40 -2.47 5.39
CA TYR A 35 6.98 -2.16 5.58
C TYR A 35 6.26 -2.00 4.23
N ARG A 36 6.79 -1.17 3.33
CA ARG A 36 6.19 -0.97 2.00
C ARG A 36 6.07 -2.29 1.25
N ARG A 37 7.10 -3.13 1.26
CA ARG A 37 7.07 -4.46 0.63
C ARG A 37 5.99 -5.35 1.23
N ASN A 38 5.86 -5.36 2.56
CA ASN A 38 4.83 -6.13 3.26
C ASN A 38 3.41 -5.66 2.88
N VAL A 39 3.20 -4.35 2.84
CA VAL A 39 1.92 -3.75 2.43
C VAL A 39 1.61 -4.05 0.96
N LEU A 40 2.59 -3.95 0.06
CA LEU A 40 2.39 -4.27 -1.36
C LEU A 40 2.08 -5.77 -1.56
N ARG A 41 2.71 -6.68 -0.78
CA ARG A 41 2.35 -8.11 -0.75
C ARG A 41 0.91 -8.31 -0.26
N PHE A 42 0.54 -7.62 0.82
CA PHE A 42 -0.82 -7.67 1.35
C PHE A 42 -1.84 -7.18 0.31
N LEU A 43 -1.57 -6.08 -0.38
CA LEU A 43 -2.44 -5.59 -1.45
C LEU A 43 -2.53 -6.59 -2.61
N LYS A 44 -1.39 -7.12 -3.07
CA LYS A 44 -1.32 -8.07 -4.19
C LYS A 44 -2.04 -9.39 -3.91
N ALA A 45 -2.09 -9.82 -2.65
CA ALA A 45 -2.82 -11.03 -2.24
C ALA A 45 -4.36 -10.90 -2.37
N ALA A 46 -4.91 -9.75 -2.78
CA ALA A 46 -6.34 -9.56 -2.97
C ALA A 46 -6.82 -10.22 -4.27
N LYS A 47 -7.60 -11.30 -4.15
CA LYS A 47 -8.11 -12.07 -5.32
C LYS A 47 -9.35 -11.48 -5.99
N THR A 48 -10.00 -10.49 -5.37
CA THR A 48 -11.19 -9.84 -5.90
C THR A 48 -11.02 -8.33 -5.88
N GLU A 49 -11.62 -7.63 -6.84
CA GLU A 49 -11.62 -6.16 -6.86
C GLU A 49 -12.21 -5.56 -5.59
N ARG A 50 -13.28 -6.17 -5.05
CA ARG A 50 -13.90 -5.73 -3.81
C ARG A 50 -12.91 -5.77 -2.63
N THR A 51 -12.16 -6.86 -2.49
CA THR A 51 -11.12 -6.96 -1.44
C THR A 51 -9.98 -6.00 -1.70
N ARG A 52 -9.58 -5.82 -2.96
CA ARG A 52 -8.51 -4.90 -3.35
C ARG A 52 -8.84 -3.46 -2.96
N LYS A 53 -10.03 -2.97 -3.34
CA LYS A 53 -10.53 -1.63 -2.97
C LYS A 53 -10.56 -1.42 -1.46
N LYS A 54 -11.04 -2.41 -0.69
CA LYS A 54 -11.02 -2.34 0.79
C LYS A 54 -9.61 -2.20 1.35
N ARG A 55 -8.63 -2.95 0.81
CA ARG A 55 -7.24 -2.88 1.25
C ARG A 55 -6.60 -1.54 0.88
N ILE A 56 -6.84 -1.03 -0.33
CA ILE A 56 -6.36 0.29 -0.75
C ILE A 56 -6.85 1.37 0.20
N ALA A 57 -8.16 1.41 0.46
CA ALA A 57 -8.75 2.37 1.39
C ALA A 57 -8.11 2.28 2.78
N LEU A 58 -7.93 1.07 3.30
CA LEU A 58 -7.28 0.84 4.61
C LEU A 58 -5.82 1.32 4.64
N ILE A 59 -5.04 1.03 3.60
CA ILE A 59 -3.63 1.45 3.50
C ILE A 59 -3.55 2.98 3.45
N ALA A 60 -4.36 3.59 2.58
CA ALA A 60 -4.33 5.03 2.35
C ALA A 60 -4.86 5.81 3.57
N GLU A 61 -5.85 5.27 4.29
CA GLU A 61 -6.32 5.82 5.57
C GLU A 61 -5.24 5.80 6.65
N ALA A 62 -4.61 4.65 6.88
CA ALA A 62 -3.53 4.53 7.86
C ALA A 62 -2.36 5.48 7.52
N ALA A 63 -1.98 5.55 6.25
CA ALA A 63 -0.93 6.43 5.78
C ALA A 63 -1.29 7.93 5.95
N ALA A 64 -2.54 8.32 5.69
CA ALA A 64 -3.02 9.69 5.90
C ALA A 64 -2.97 10.10 7.39
N GLU A 65 -3.19 9.14 8.28
CA GLU A 65 -3.06 9.33 9.73
C GLU A 65 -1.61 9.24 10.23
N GLY A 66 -0.65 8.98 9.35
CA GLY A 66 0.75 8.81 9.69
C GLY A 66 1.07 7.53 10.46
N ARG A 67 0.23 6.50 10.32
CA ARG A 67 0.33 5.21 11.04
C ARG A 67 0.63 4.05 10.10
N GLN A 68 1.38 3.08 10.61
CA GLN A 68 1.55 1.79 9.94
C GLN A 68 0.33 0.89 10.17
N LEU A 69 0.03 0.03 9.20
CA LEU A 69 -0.95 -1.03 9.40
C LEU A 69 -0.47 -1.97 10.52
N PRO A 70 -1.35 -2.35 11.47
CA PRO A 70 -0.98 -3.27 12.52
C PRO A 70 -0.56 -4.62 11.92
N ASN A 71 0.59 -5.15 12.37
CA ASN A 71 1.23 -6.41 11.94
C ASN A 71 1.99 -6.39 10.60
N TYR A 72 2.45 -5.23 10.11
CA TYR A 72 3.24 -5.13 8.87
C TYR A 72 4.51 -4.29 9.00
#